data_AF-A0A6V8E9K4-F1
#
_entry.id   AF-A0A6V8E9K4-F1
#
_cell.length_a   1.000
_cell.length_b   1.000
_cell.length_c   1.000
_cell.angle_alpha   90.00
_cell.angle_beta   90.00
_cell.angle_gamma   90.00
#
_symmetry.space_group_name_H-M   'P 1'
#
loop_
_entity.id
_entity.type
_entity.pdbx_description
1 polymer ?
#
loop_
_entity_poly.entity_id
_entity_poly.type
_entity_poly.pdbx_seq_one_letter_code
_entity_poly.pdbx_strand_id
1 'polypeptide(L)'
;DYEESQMKSTVVPNRNAIFASILYGYALSLSNKLNSKVSISLGVHSGDHAIYPDCRPEFYQQLNDAFEVGNWDSEMVRLDLPYIDGDKISILQDAIISCEKLGLEFNQVFANTNTSYEPDEDGRSSGKTGSDIERILAFDAIGRKDPVTYQEDWESVLTHAKSIEAEYMDKVYREKLTDMQYQVTRNGATERAFTGLYDKHFIKGNYYCVCCNHLLFTSVGKYNSGCGWPAFHTEHKAAQILRVADYTHGMVRVEVKCSKCDAHLGHVFEDGPREHGGERYCINSAALIFKEE
;
A
#
# COMPACT_ATOMS: atom_id res chain seq x y z
N ASP A 1 3.36 16.90 2.42
CA ASP A 1 4.68 16.49 2.94
C ASP A 1 4.96 17.07 4.31
N TYR A 2 4.06 16.83 5.27
CA TYR A 2 4.37 17.11 6.67
C TYR A 2 5.38 16.07 7.18
N GLU A 3 5.13 14.78 6.90
CA GLU A 3 6.05 13.67 7.19
C GLU A 3 7.38 13.78 6.44
N GLU A 4 7.36 14.06 5.14
CA GLU A 4 8.61 14.24 4.38
C GLU A 4 9.42 15.44 4.89
N SER A 5 8.79 16.53 5.32
CA SER A 5 9.50 17.72 5.83
C SER A 5 10.05 17.53 7.25
N GLN A 6 9.31 16.87 8.15
CA GLN A 6 9.80 16.53 9.50
C GLN A 6 10.85 15.42 9.45
N MET A 7 10.65 14.36 8.66
CA MET A 7 11.60 13.25 8.60
C MET A 7 12.89 13.63 7.88
N LYS A 8 12.85 14.45 6.82
CA LYS A 8 14.07 15.00 6.16
C LYS A 8 14.97 15.77 7.14
N SER A 9 14.42 16.40 8.17
CA SER A 9 15.21 17.12 9.18
C SER A 9 16.08 16.21 10.07
N THR A 10 15.72 14.93 10.15
CA THR A 10 16.44 13.91 10.96
C THR A 10 17.31 12.96 10.12
N VAL A 11 17.33 13.15 8.79
CA VAL A 11 18.12 12.30 7.89
C VAL A 11 19.60 12.57 8.14
N VAL A 12 20.32 11.53 8.55
CA VAL A 12 21.78 11.52 8.56
C VAL A 12 22.23 10.98 7.21
N PRO A 13 22.85 11.81 6.35
CA PRO A 13 23.26 11.36 5.03
C PRO A 13 24.24 10.18 5.13
N ASN A 14 24.03 9.17 4.30
CA ASN A 14 24.93 8.02 4.15
C ASN A 14 25.11 7.17 5.41
N ARG A 15 24.20 7.28 6.39
CA ARG A 15 24.27 6.55 7.65
C ARG A 15 24.33 5.04 7.42
N ASN A 16 23.46 4.52 6.56
CA ASN A 16 23.36 3.08 6.33
C ASN A 16 24.63 2.52 5.68
N ALA A 17 25.24 3.29 4.77
CA ALA A 17 26.51 2.92 4.14
C ALA A 17 27.65 2.84 5.15
N ILE A 18 27.74 3.81 6.06
CA ILE A 18 28.77 3.84 7.11
C ILE A 18 28.64 2.60 7.99
N PHE A 19 27.44 2.32 8.52
CA PHE A 19 27.24 1.13 9.35
C PHE A 19 27.44 -0.17 8.58
N ALA A 20 26.97 -0.26 7.33
CA ALA A 20 27.19 -1.43 6.49
C ALA A 20 28.69 -1.68 6.26
N SER A 21 29.50 -0.62 6.04
CA SER A 21 30.95 -0.76 5.85
C SER A 21 31.67 -1.28 7.10
N ILE A 22 31.25 -0.81 8.28
CA ILE A 22 31.77 -1.29 9.57
C ILE A 22 31.39 -2.76 9.79
N LEU A 23 30.12 -3.11 9.55
CA LEU A 23 29.63 -4.48 9.66
C LEU A 23 30.34 -5.42 8.69
N TYR A 24 30.57 -4.99 7.46
CA TYR A 24 31.26 -5.78 6.44
C TYR A 24 32.71 -6.07 6.81
N GLY A 25 33.47 -5.05 7.23
CA GLY A 25 34.85 -5.24 7.71
C GLY A 25 34.93 -6.15 8.93
N TYR A 26 33.97 -6.04 9.85
CA TYR A 26 33.88 -6.95 11.00
C TYR A 26 33.53 -8.39 10.58
N ALA A 27 32.60 -8.56 9.64
CA ALA A 27 32.20 -9.87 9.12
C ALA A 27 33.35 -10.59 8.42
N LEU A 28 34.18 -9.88 7.64
CA LEU A 28 35.40 -10.43 7.04
C LEU A 28 36.37 -10.92 8.13
N SER A 29 36.61 -10.08 9.13
CA SER A 29 37.49 -10.43 10.26
C SER A 29 36.98 -11.65 11.02
N LEU A 30 35.66 -11.74 11.23
CA LEU A 30 35.01 -12.86 11.88
C LEU A 30 35.07 -14.14 11.04
N SER A 31 34.80 -14.03 9.74
CA SER A 31 34.91 -15.12 8.77
C SER A 31 36.30 -15.72 8.78
N ASN A 32 37.33 -14.88 8.70
CA ASN A 32 38.73 -15.32 8.70
C ASN A 32 39.13 -16.00 10.03
N LYS A 33 38.63 -15.49 11.16
CA LYS A 33 38.89 -16.07 12.48
C LYS A 33 38.22 -17.43 12.66
N LEU A 34 37.00 -17.59 12.16
CA LEU A 34 36.19 -18.80 12.35
C LEU A 34 36.32 -19.80 11.19
N ASN A 35 36.94 -19.39 10.09
CA ASN A 35 37.00 -20.12 8.83
C ASN A 35 35.60 -20.56 8.34
N SER A 36 34.65 -19.63 8.37
CA SER A 36 33.24 -19.89 8.07
C SER A 36 32.59 -18.69 7.38
N LYS A 37 31.64 -18.95 6.47
CA LYS A 37 30.85 -17.89 5.84
C LYS A 37 30.04 -17.11 6.88
N VAL A 38 29.96 -15.79 6.71
CA VAL A 38 29.20 -14.88 7.57
C VAL A 38 28.11 -14.19 6.74
N SER A 39 26.89 -14.18 7.27
CA SER A 39 25.77 -13.42 6.69
C SER A 39 25.51 -12.18 7.53
N ILE A 40 25.41 -11.02 6.88
CA ILE A 40 25.00 -9.76 7.49
C ILE A 40 23.57 -9.51 7.08
N SER A 41 22.64 -9.63 8.03
CA SER A 41 21.23 -9.33 7.79
C SER A 41 20.92 -7.89 8.18
N LEU A 42 20.37 -7.11 7.24
CA LEU A 42 19.93 -5.73 7.49
C LEU A 42 18.43 -5.61 7.25
N GLY A 43 17.72 -4.98 8.20
CA GLY A 43 16.26 -4.80 8.17
C GLY A 43 15.79 -3.63 7.32
N VAL A 44 16.37 -3.45 6.13
CA VAL A 44 15.98 -2.39 5.19
C VAL A 44 14.64 -2.74 4.56
N HIS A 45 13.73 -1.77 4.45
CA HIS A 45 12.40 -2.01 3.90
C HIS A 45 11.89 -0.89 2.97
N SER A 46 10.92 -1.24 2.12
CA SER A 46 10.37 -0.36 1.08
C SER A 46 9.74 0.94 1.58
N GLY A 47 9.17 0.93 2.80
CA GLY A 47 8.62 2.12 3.44
C GLY A 47 9.62 3.28 3.57
N ASP A 48 10.92 2.98 3.64
CA ASP A 48 11.96 4.01 3.83
C ASP A 48 12.44 4.63 2.51
N HIS A 49 12.15 4.04 1.35
CA HIS A 49 12.77 4.40 0.06
C HIS A 49 12.53 5.85 -0.38
N ALA A 50 11.38 6.42 0.01
CA ALA A 50 11.00 7.79 -0.31
C ALA A 50 11.84 8.82 0.47
N ILE A 51 12.18 8.49 1.72
CA ILE A 51 12.84 9.40 2.67
C ILE A 51 14.35 9.17 2.69
N TYR A 52 14.79 7.91 2.61
CA TYR A 52 16.17 7.47 2.71
C TYR A 52 16.63 6.88 1.37
N PRO A 53 17.37 7.64 0.53
CA PRO A 53 17.91 7.12 -0.72
C PRO A 53 18.85 5.92 -0.51
N ASP A 54 19.48 5.82 0.66
CA ASP A 54 20.37 4.73 1.06
C ASP A 54 19.62 3.50 1.64
N CYS A 55 18.29 3.45 1.51
CA CYS A 55 17.47 2.26 1.72
C CYS A 55 17.08 1.56 0.40
N ARG A 56 17.41 2.13 -0.76
CA ARG A 56 16.93 1.62 -2.06
C ARG A 56 17.68 0.37 -2.54
N PRO A 57 17.04 -0.54 -3.30
CA PRO A 57 17.70 -1.72 -3.86
C PRO A 57 18.92 -1.37 -4.70
N GLU A 58 18.84 -0.34 -5.54
CA GLU A 58 19.95 0.07 -6.42
C GLU A 58 21.15 0.56 -5.62
N PHE A 59 20.90 1.25 -4.51
CA PHE A 59 21.95 1.70 -3.61
C PHE A 59 22.68 0.51 -2.98
N TYR A 60 21.94 -0.45 -2.43
CA TYR A 60 22.53 -1.64 -1.81
C TYR A 60 23.24 -2.54 -2.81
N GLN A 61 22.77 -2.62 -4.05
CA GLN A 61 23.50 -3.30 -5.12
C GLN A 61 24.87 -2.66 -5.35
N GLN A 62 24.91 -1.34 -5.56
CA GLN A 62 26.17 -0.62 -5.77
C GLN A 62 27.10 -0.70 -4.55
N LEU A 63 26.54 -0.66 -3.34
CA LEU A 63 27.30 -0.80 -2.11
C LEU A 63 27.92 -2.20 -1.98
N ASN A 64 27.15 -3.24 -2.30
CA ASN A 64 27.64 -4.62 -2.29
C ASN A 64 28.74 -4.83 -3.33
N ASP A 65 28.55 -4.32 -4.56
CA ASP A 65 29.57 -4.38 -5.62
C ASP A 65 30.88 -3.70 -5.16
N ALA A 66 30.79 -2.55 -4.48
CA ALA A 66 31.94 -1.86 -3.94
C ALA A 66 32.66 -2.67 -2.84
N PHE A 67 31.91 -3.35 -1.96
CA PHE A 67 32.48 -4.21 -0.94
C PHE A 67 33.17 -5.46 -1.52
N GLU A 68 32.57 -6.07 -2.56
CA GLU A 68 33.13 -7.23 -3.24
C GLU A 68 34.43 -6.90 -3.96
N VAL A 69 34.50 -5.76 -4.66
CA VAL A 69 35.70 -5.29 -5.36
C VAL A 69 36.77 -4.82 -4.39
N GLY A 70 36.38 -4.18 -3.28
CA GLY A 70 37.30 -3.53 -2.35
C GLY A 70 38.01 -4.47 -1.38
N ASN A 71 37.59 -5.73 -1.28
CA ASN A 71 38.08 -6.66 -0.25
C ASN A 71 38.41 -8.03 -0.80
N TRP A 72 39.41 -8.67 -0.20
CA TRP A 72 39.76 -10.06 -0.46
C TRP A 72 38.79 -10.97 0.32
N ASP A 73 38.58 -12.18 -0.16
CA ASP A 73 37.69 -13.18 0.45
C ASP A 73 36.24 -12.70 0.60
N SER A 74 35.80 -11.79 -0.28
CA SER A 74 34.45 -11.21 -0.26
C SER A 74 33.36 -12.26 -0.45
N GLU A 75 33.65 -13.38 -1.12
CA GLU A 75 32.74 -14.53 -1.27
C GLU A 75 32.38 -15.23 0.06
N MET A 76 33.10 -14.89 1.13
CA MET A 76 32.86 -15.40 2.48
C MET A 76 31.84 -14.57 3.28
N VAL A 77 31.51 -13.37 2.80
CA VAL A 77 30.54 -12.47 3.43
C VAL A 77 29.40 -12.22 2.46
N ARG A 78 28.16 -12.31 2.96
CA ARG A 78 26.97 -11.99 2.17
C ARG A 78 26.11 -10.95 2.89
N LEU A 79 25.59 -9.99 2.14
CA LEU A 79 24.48 -9.14 2.60
C LEU A 79 23.15 -9.85 2.36
N ASP A 80 22.30 -9.84 3.38
CA ASP A 80 20.95 -10.41 3.36
C ASP A 80 19.95 -9.31 3.73
N LEU A 81 19.07 -8.98 2.78
CA LEU A 81 18.11 -7.87 2.88
C LEU A 81 16.69 -8.42 2.73
N PRO A 82 16.19 -9.21 3.70
CA PRO A 82 14.96 -9.99 3.54
C PRO A 82 13.71 -9.13 3.31
N TYR A 83 13.74 -7.85 3.70
CA TYR A 83 12.60 -6.96 3.65
C TYR A 83 12.75 -5.82 2.62
N ILE A 84 13.78 -5.83 1.76
CA ILE A 84 14.08 -4.72 0.84
C ILE A 84 12.89 -4.36 -0.09
N ASP A 85 12.14 -5.38 -0.51
CA ASP A 85 10.93 -5.23 -1.33
C ASP A 85 9.63 -5.30 -0.49
N GLY A 86 9.76 -5.48 0.82
CA GLY A 86 8.68 -5.62 1.78
C GLY A 86 8.41 -4.33 2.57
N ASP A 87 7.27 -4.25 3.22
CA ASP A 87 6.88 -3.16 4.12
C ASP A 87 6.73 -3.67 5.57
N LYS A 88 6.25 -2.80 6.48
CA LYS A 88 5.98 -3.19 7.87
C LYS A 88 4.97 -4.32 8.00
N ILE A 89 4.01 -4.44 7.07
CA ILE A 89 3.03 -5.54 7.07
C ILE A 89 3.77 -6.86 6.80
N SER A 90 4.63 -6.89 5.78
CA SER A 90 5.43 -8.07 5.45
C SER A 90 6.36 -8.50 6.59
N ILE A 91 6.95 -7.53 7.31
CA ILE A 91 7.79 -7.78 8.49
C ILE A 91 6.96 -8.45 9.59
N LEU A 92 5.76 -7.96 9.88
CA LEU A 92 4.91 -8.56 10.92
C LEU A 92 4.42 -9.95 10.51
N GLN A 93 4.08 -10.17 9.24
CA GLN A 93 3.69 -11.48 8.72
C GLN A 93 4.82 -12.51 8.84
N ASP A 94 6.05 -12.14 8.47
CA ASP A 94 7.22 -12.98 8.65
C ASP A 94 7.53 -13.22 10.13
N ALA A 95 7.33 -12.22 10.98
CA ALA A 95 7.50 -12.36 12.42
C ALA A 95 6.51 -13.34 13.04
N ILE A 96 5.26 -13.44 12.55
CA ILE A 96 4.30 -14.47 13.00
C ILE A 96 4.87 -15.86 12.74
N ILE A 97 5.35 -16.11 11.52
CA ILE A 97 5.91 -17.41 11.11
C ILE A 97 7.18 -17.72 11.92
N SER A 98 8.04 -16.71 12.12
CA SER A 98 9.29 -16.85 12.87
C SER A 98 9.05 -17.11 14.35
N CYS A 99 8.09 -16.44 14.98
CA CYS A 99 7.71 -16.69 16.36
C CYS A 99 7.20 -18.12 16.56
N GLU A 100 6.35 -18.61 15.65
CA GLU A 100 5.87 -20.00 15.67
C GLU A 100 7.02 -21.00 15.57
N LYS A 101 7.95 -20.80 14.63
CA LYS A 101 9.12 -21.68 14.44
C LYS A 101 10.05 -21.70 15.65
N LEU A 102 10.21 -20.56 16.33
CA LEU A 102 11.12 -20.40 17.47
C LEU A 102 10.46 -20.71 18.82
N GLY A 103 9.15 -20.98 18.85
CA GLY A 103 8.40 -21.16 20.09
C GLY A 103 8.35 -19.89 20.95
N LEU A 104 8.30 -18.72 20.30
CA LEU A 104 8.22 -17.42 20.96
C LEU A 104 6.80 -16.85 20.90
N GLU A 105 6.39 -16.17 21.97
CA GLU A 105 5.12 -15.47 22.01
C GLU A 105 5.21 -14.13 21.26
N PHE A 106 4.50 -14.02 20.14
CA PHE A 106 4.53 -12.84 19.25
C PHE A 106 4.28 -11.53 20.01
N ASN A 107 3.24 -11.48 20.83
CA ASN A 107 2.89 -10.26 21.58
C ASN A 107 3.98 -9.89 22.59
N GLN A 108 4.65 -10.88 23.19
CA GLN A 108 5.74 -10.61 24.13
C GLN A 108 6.97 -10.04 23.42
N VAL A 109 7.28 -10.52 22.21
CA VAL A 109 8.37 -9.98 21.38
C VAL A 109 8.09 -8.52 21.03
N PHE A 110 6.90 -8.23 20.50
CA PHE A 110 6.57 -6.87 20.04
C PHE A 110 6.25 -5.88 21.17
N ALA A 111 5.81 -6.36 22.35
CA ALA A 111 5.67 -5.50 23.54
C ALA A 111 7.01 -4.92 24.00
N ASN A 112 8.13 -5.59 23.70
CA ASN A 112 9.48 -5.16 24.04
C ASN A 112 10.11 -4.24 22.99
N THR A 113 9.33 -3.73 22.04
CA THR A 113 9.78 -2.79 21.00
C THR A 113 9.19 -1.41 21.22
N ASN A 114 9.85 -0.36 20.73
CA ASN A 114 9.31 1.00 20.72
C ASN A 114 9.79 1.72 19.46
N THR A 115 8.87 2.30 18.71
CA THR A 115 9.15 3.00 17.45
C THR A 115 8.84 4.50 17.53
N SER A 116 8.40 4.99 18.70
CA SER A 116 7.98 6.38 18.87
C SER A 116 9.17 7.31 18.99
N TYR A 117 9.12 8.42 18.25
CA TYR A 117 10.09 9.52 18.36
C TYR A 117 9.71 10.55 19.42
N GLU A 118 8.51 10.45 20.00
CA GLU A 118 7.99 11.36 21.03
C GLU A 118 7.33 10.57 22.18
N PRO A 119 8.09 9.70 22.90
CA PRO A 119 7.56 9.01 24.05
C PRO A 119 7.33 9.95 25.24
N ASP A 120 6.41 9.59 26.14
CA ASP A 120 6.26 10.29 27.43
C ASP A 120 7.35 9.89 28.44
N GLU A 121 7.28 10.42 29.66
CA GLU A 121 8.25 10.13 30.73
C GLU A 121 8.31 8.63 31.11
N ASP A 122 7.22 7.89 30.86
CA ASP A 122 7.10 6.45 31.09
C ASP A 122 7.51 5.61 29.87
N GLY A 123 7.94 6.26 28.78
CA GLY A 123 8.34 5.61 27.53
C GLY A 123 7.17 5.21 26.61
N ARG A 124 5.94 5.62 26.91
CA ARG A 124 4.75 5.27 26.13
C ARG A 124 4.67 6.10 24.84
N SER A 125 4.35 5.42 23.75
CA SER A 125 4.20 6.05 22.43
C SER A 125 3.02 7.02 22.40
N SER A 126 3.19 8.18 21.77
CA SER A 126 2.11 9.15 21.59
C SER A 126 1.04 8.66 20.61
N GLY A 127 1.37 7.70 19.73
CA GLY A 127 0.49 7.24 18.66
C GLY A 127 0.33 8.24 17.50
N LYS A 128 1.13 9.32 17.49
CA LYS A 128 0.93 10.48 16.60
C LYS A 128 2.10 10.77 15.68
N THR A 129 3.29 10.21 15.94
CA THR A 129 4.43 10.37 15.02
C THR A 129 4.21 9.51 13.77
N GLY A 130 4.83 9.86 12.63
CA GLY A 130 4.71 9.05 11.40
C GLY A 130 5.12 7.59 11.61
N SER A 131 6.17 7.36 12.41
CA SER A 131 6.61 6.01 12.80
C SER A 131 5.55 5.24 13.61
N ASP A 132 4.84 5.92 14.51
CA ASP A 132 3.74 5.33 15.28
C ASP A 132 2.57 4.97 14.37
N ILE A 133 2.18 5.90 13.49
CA ILE A 133 1.06 5.72 12.54
C ILE A 133 1.32 4.53 11.64
N GLU A 134 2.49 4.46 11.01
CA GLU A 134 2.85 3.34 10.13
C GLU A 134 2.84 1.99 10.87
N ARG A 135 3.26 1.96 12.14
CA ARG A 135 3.22 0.75 12.97
C ARG A 135 1.78 0.36 13.30
N ILE A 136 0.96 1.29 13.76
CA ILE A 136 -0.46 1.06 14.09
C ILE A 136 -1.20 0.49 12.88
N LEU A 137 -1.03 1.10 11.70
CA LEU A 137 -1.66 0.65 10.46
C LEU A 137 -1.19 -0.76 10.06
N ALA A 138 0.11 -1.06 10.22
CA ALA A 138 0.62 -2.40 9.93
C ALA A 138 0.03 -3.49 10.84
N PHE A 139 -0.15 -3.20 12.13
CA PHE A 139 -0.81 -4.12 13.06
C PHE A 139 -2.30 -4.32 12.73
N ASP A 140 -3.02 -3.25 12.42
CA ASP A 140 -4.42 -3.32 11.99
C ASP A 140 -4.58 -4.13 10.70
N ALA A 141 -3.67 -3.95 9.73
CA ALA A 141 -3.68 -4.68 8.46
C ALA A 141 -3.55 -6.20 8.61
N ILE A 142 -2.89 -6.68 9.67
CA ILE A 142 -2.80 -8.11 10.00
C ILE A 142 -3.89 -8.57 10.98
N GLY A 143 -4.86 -7.71 11.28
CA GLY A 143 -5.98 -7.99 12.18
C GLY A 143 -5.58 -8.13 13.66
N ARG A 144 -4.52 -7.43 14.10
CA ARG A 144 -4.02 -7.49 15.47
C ARG A 144 -3.94 -6.12 16.12
N LYS A 145 -4.12 -6.09 17.45
CA LYS A 145 -3.78 -4.93 18.27
C LYS A 145 -2.28 -4.93 18.54
N ASP A 146 -1.65 -3.76 18.41
CA ASP A 146 -0.25 -3.60 18.78
C ASP A 146 -0.07 -3.77 20.30
N PRO A 147 0.86 -4.63 20.75
CA PRO A 147 1.09 -4.88 22.17
C PRO A 147 1.88 -3.79 22.90
N VAL A 148 2.39 -2.76 22.22
CA VAL A 148 3.05 -1.63 22.91
C VAL A 148 2.04 -0.79 23.70
N THR A 149 2.55 -0.05 24.69
CA THR A 149 1.72 0.85 25.48
C THR A 149 1.71 2.24 24.85
N TYR A 150 0.52 2.73 24.52
CA TYR A 150 0.27 4.09 24.04
C TYR A 150 -0.18 5.01 25.19
N GLN A 151 -0.08 6.31 24.95
CA GLN A 151 -0.59 7.35 25.86
C GLN A 151 -2.14 7.38 25.88
N GLU A 152 -2.77 6.99 24.77
CA GLU A 152 -4.23 6.85 24.60
C GLU A 152 -4.61 5.37 24.37
N ASP A 153 -5.90 5.03 24.40
CA ASP A 153 -6.34 3.67 24.11
C ASP A 153 -6.15 3.30 22.62
N TRP A 154 -6.17 1.99 22.34
CA TRP A 154 -5.89 1.46 20.99
C TRP A 154 -6.89 1.97 19.96
N GLU A 155 -8.17 2.01 20.32
CA GLU A 155 -9.24 2.45 19.45
C GLU A 155 -9.06 3.92 19.06
N SER A 156 -8.65 4.77 20.01
CA SER A 156 -8.33 6.18 19.78
C SER A 156 -7.13 6.36 18.84
N VAL A 157 -6.00 5.71 19.12
CA VAL A 157 -4.79 5.85 18.27
C VAL A 157 -4.99 5.23 16.88
N LEU A 158 -5.74 4.14 16.77
CA LEU A 158 -6.07 3.52 15.50
C LEU A 158 -6.98 4.40 14.66
N THR A 159 -7.99 5.02 15.28
CA THR A 159 -8.88 5.97 14.60
C THR A 159 -8.09 7.16 14.07
N HIS A 160 -7.17 7.70 14.89
CA HIS A 160 -6.29 8.78 14.47
C HIS A 160 -5.40 8.37 13.30
N ALA A 161 -4.69 7.23 13.39
CA ALA A 161 -3.82 6.73 12.33
C ALA A 161 -4.56 6.54 11.00
N LYS A 162 -5.76 5.94 11.03
CA LYS A 162 -6.63 5.78 9.85
C LYS A 162 -7.08 7.12 9.26
N SER A 163 -7.35 8.12 10.10
CA SER A 163 -7.68 9.48 9.65
C SER A 163 -6.52 10.12 8.91
N ILE A 164 -5.31 10.02 9.46
CA ILE A 164 -4.10 10.58 8.83
C ILE A 164 -3.80 9.88 7.50
N GLU A 165 -3.91 8.55 7.45
CA GLU A 165 -3.78 7.79 6.20
C GLU A 165 -4.80 8.25 5.15
N ALA A 166 -6.06 8.42 5.55
CA ALA A 166 -7.12 8.87 4.64
C ALA A 166 -6.87 10.30 4.11
N GLU A 167 -6.43 11.22 4.97
CA GLU A 167 -6.07 12.60 4.57
C GLU A 167 -4.88 12.61 3.60
N TYR A 168 -3.85 11.81 3.87
CA TYR A 168 -2.71 11.65 2.99
C TYR A 168 -3.14 11.11 1.62
N MET A 169 -3.93 10.03 1.60
CA MET A 169 -4.42 9.43 0.37
C MET A 169 -5.33 10.37 -0.43
N ASP A 170 -6.16 11.18 0.25
CA ASP A 170 -6.95 12.22 -0.42
C ASP A 170 -6.04 13.23 -1.15
N LYS A 171 -4.97 13.71 -0.49
CA LYS A 171 -3.98 14.60 -1.12
C LYS A 171 -3.34 13.95 -2.34
N VAL A 172 -2.92 12.68 -2.22
CA VAL A 172 -2.34 11.91 -3.34
C VAL A 172 -3.31 11.82 -4.51
N TYR A 173 -4.60 11.57 -4.25
CA TYR A 173 -5.60 11.50 -5.31
C TYR A 173 -5.87 12.86 -5.95
N ARG A 174 -5.91 13.95 -5.19
CA ARG A 174 -6.05 15.31 -5.75
C ARG A 174 -4.91 15.69 -6.69
N GLU A 175 -3.69 15.23 -6.41
CA GLU A 175 -2.52 15.51 -7.25
C GLU A 175 -2.46 14.63 -8.50
N LYS A 176 -2.92 13.37 -8.41
CA LYS A 176 -2.84 12.38 -9.50
C LYS A 176 -4.03 12.42 -10.46
N LEU A 177 -5.21 12.75 -9.97
CA LEU A 177 -6.46 12.67 -10.74
C LEU A 177 -6.83 14.02 -11.33
N THR A 178 -7.46 14.00 -12.50
CA THR A 178 -8.16 15.19 -13.00
C THR A 178 -9.35 15.54 -12.10
N ASP A 179 -9.79 16.80 -12.13
CA ASP A 179 -10.94 17.26 -11.35
C ASP A 179 -12.17 16.36 -11.51
N MET A 180 -12.52 15.98 -12.75
CA MET A 180 -13.68 15.11 -13.00
C MET A 180 -13.49 13.71 -12.40
N GLN A 181 -12.30 13.11 -12.58
CA GLN A 181 -12.01 11.79 -11.99
C GLN A 181 -12.08 11.85 -10.47
N TYR A 182 -11.54 12.90 -9.86
CA TYR A 182 -11.59 13.10 -8.41
C TYR A 182 -13.05 13.28 -7.92
N GLN A 183 -13.82 14.17 -8.54
CA GLN A 183 -15.22 14.40 -8.17
C GLN A 183 -16.06 13.12 -8.28
N VAL A 184 -15.88 12.35 -9.36
CA VAL A 184 -16.59 11.08 -9.55
C VAL A 184 -16.16 10.08 -8.49
N THR A 185 -14.86 9.78 -8.39
CA THR A 185 -14.37 8.65 -7.58
C THR A 185 -14.36 8.90 -6.08
N ARG A 186 -14.17 10.15 -5.63
CA ARG A 186 -14.05 10.49 -4.20
C ARG A 186 -15.29 11.18 -3.64
N ASN A 187 -16.01 11.96 -4.45
CA ASN A 187 -17.19 12.70 -4.01
C ASN A 187 -18.52 12.11 -4.52
N GLY A 188 -18.49 10.98 -5.24
CA GLY A 188 -19.69 10.33 -5.75
C GLY A 188 -20.42 11.12 -6.83
N ALA A 189 -19.72 12.04 -7.52
CA ALA A 189 -20.30 12.76 -8.64
C ALA A 189 -20.58 11.83 -9.81
N THR A 190 -21.44 12.27 -10.74
CA THR A 190 -21.75 11.54 -11.97
C THR A 190 -21.34 12.38 -13.16
N GLU A 191 -20.55 11.81 -14.08
CA GLU A 191 -20.19 12.49 -15.33
C GLU A 191 -21.44 12.71 -16.18
N ARG A 192 -21.44 13.73 -17.04
CA ARG A 192 -22.60 14.01 -17.89
C ARG A 192 -22.79 12.88 -18.91
N ALA A 193 -24.04 12.42 -19.07
CA ALA A 193 -24.40 11.42 -20.05
C ALA A 193 -23.86 11.76 -21.45
N PHE A 194 -23.38 10.74 -22.16
CA PHE A 194 -22.83 10.77 -23.53
C PHE A 194 -21.54 11.59 -23.70
N THR A 195 -20.90 12.02 -22.61
CA THR A 195 -19.64 12.78 -22.66
C THR A 195 -18.40 11.97 -22.28
N GLY A 196 -18.60 10.84 -21.61
CA GLY A 196 -17.52 9.99 -21.14
C GLY A 196 -16.72 9.34 -22.28
N LEU A 197 -15.39 9.31 -22.12
CA LEU A 197 -14.45 8.75 -23.09
C LEU A 197 -14.77 7.30 -23.49
N TYR A 198 -15.28 6.51 -22.54
CA TYR A 198 -15.47 5.08 -22.72
C TYR A 198 -16.92 4.66 -23.00
N ASP A 199 -17.86 5.61 -23.13
CA ASP A 199 -19.27 5.32 -23.44
C ASP A 199 -19.38 4.49 -24.74
N LYS A 200 -18.89 5.05 -25.85
CA LYS A 200 -18.91 4.40 -27.19
C LYS A 200 -17.61 3.69 -27.55
N HIS A 201 -16.84 3.28 -26.55
CA HIS A 201 -15.56 2.59 -26.75
C HIS A 201 -15.77 1.06 -26.73
N PHE A 202 -15.36 0.35 -27.78
CA PHE A 202 -15.56 -1.10 -27.93
C PHE A 202 -14.28 -1.84 -28.35
N ILE A 203 -13.11 -1.24 -28.14
CA ILE A 203 -11.81 -1.87 -28.37
C ILE A 203 -11.62 -3.02 -27.38
N LYS A 204 -10.97 -4.10 -27.83
CA LYS A 204 -10.66 -5.27 -26.98
C LYS A 204 -9.61 -4.91 -25.95
N GLY A 205 -9.88 -5.26 -24.69
CA GLY A 205 -8.97 -4.97 -23.58
C GLY A 205 -9.69 -4.92 -22.24
N ASN A 206 -9.03 -4.29 -21.28
CA ASN A 206 -9.40 -4.33 -19.88
C ASN A 206 -9.60 -2.93 -19.29
N TYR A 207 -10.58 -2.80 -18.39
CA TYR A 207 -10.92 -1.56 -17.70
C TYR A 207 -10.56 -1.69 -16.23
N TYR A 208 -9.69 -0.79 -15.77
CA TYR A 208 -9.16 -0.76 -14.42
C TYR A 208 -9.68 0.47 -13.67
N CYS A 209 -9.72 0.39 -12.35
CA CYS A 209 -10.01 1.54 -11.50
C CYS A 209 -8.95 2.62 -11.71
N VAL A 210 -9.37 3.85 -12.00
CA VAL A 210 -8.44 4.98 -12.22
C VAL A 210 -7.60 5.31 -10.96
N CYS A 211 -8.11 5.02 -9.76
CA CYS A 211 -7.44 5.35 -8.50
C CYS A 211 -6.33 4.34 -8.12
N CYS A 212 -6.57 3.05 -8.32
CA CYS A 212 -5.67 1.99 -7.81
C CYS A 212 -5.24 0.97 -8.85
N ASN A 213 -5.63 1.13 -10.13
CA ASN A 213 -5.36 0.18 -11.21
C ASN A 213 -5.88 -1.26 -10.97
N HIS A 214 -6.83 -1.46 -10.06
CA HIS A 214 -7.49 -2.75 -9.87
C HIS A 214 -8.36 -3.11 -11.08
N LEU A 215 -8.29 -4.36 -11.56
CA LEU A 215 -9.06 -4.81 -12.72
C LEU A 215 -10.55 -4.93 -12.36
N LEU A 216 -11.40 -4.16 -13.05
CA LEU A 216 -12.83 -4.09 -12.79
C LEU A 216 -13.66 -4.82 -13.84
N PHE A 217 -13.41 -4.53 -15.13
CA PHE A 217 -14.21 -5.04 -16.23
C PHE A 217 -13.34 -5.43 -17.42
N THR A 218 -13.88 -6.26 -18.30
CA THR A 218 -13.27 -6.61 -19.58
C THR A 218 -14.17 -6.15 -20.73
N SER A 219 -13.61 -5.96 -21.92
CA SER A 219 -14.38 -5.59 -23.11
C SER A 219 -15.45 -6.64 -23.48
N VAL A 220 -15.26 -7.91 -23.08
CA VAL A 220 -16.26 -8.99 -23.26
C VAL A 220 -17.56 -8.69 -22.49
N GLY A 221 -17.42 -8.06 -21.32
CA GLY A 221 -18.55 -7.63 -20.50
C GLY A 221 -19.27 -6.40 -21.04
N LYS A 222 -18.63 -5.64 -21.95
CA LYS A 222 -19.11 -4.32 -22.38
C LYS A 222 -20.13 -4.45 -23.51
N TYR A 223 -21.20 -3.65 -23.46
CA TYR A 223 -22.21 -3.59 -24.50
C TYR A 223 -22.79 -2.18 -24.66
N ASN A 224 -23.54 -1.97 -25.75
CA ASN A 224 -24.24 -0.70 -25.97
C ASN A 224 -25.64 -0.74 -25.36
N SER A 225 -25.81 -0.14 -24.19
CA SER A 225 -27.12 0.00 -23.52
C SER A 225 -27.89 1.26 -23.97
N GLY A 226 -27.22 2.22 -24.61
CA GLY A 226 -27.77 3.56 -24.88
C GLY A 226 -27.95 4.43 -23.63
N CYS A 227 -27.45 4.03 -22.45
CA CYS A 227 -27.67 4.77 -21.20
C CYS A 227 -26.84 6.06 -21.10
N GLY A 228 -25.83 6.25 -21.95
CA GLY A 228 -24.96 7.43 -21.97
C GLY A 228 -23.73 7.33 -21.06
N TRP A 229 -23.45 6.13 -20.55
CA TRP A 229 -22.24 5.81 -19.81
C TRP A 229 -21.76 4.41 -20.23
N PRO A 230 -20.46 4.08 -20.04
CA PRO A 230 -19.98 2.71 -20.12
C PRO A 230 -20.92 1.73 -19.42
N ALA A 231 -21.39 0.73 -20.17
CA ALA A 231 -22.27 -0.30 -19.66
C ALA A 231 -21.63 -1.69 -19.77
N PHE A 232 -21.64 -2.42 -18.66
CA PHE A 232 -21.15 -3.80 -18.59
C PHE A 232 -22.25 -4.71 -18.04
N HIS A 233 -22.33 -5.95 -18.53
CA HIS A 233 -23.29 -6.94 -18.01
C HIS A 233 -22.73 -7.73 -16.83
N THR A 234 -21.41 -7.90 -16.76
CA THR A 234 -20.72 -8.58 -15.66
C THR A 234 -19.40 -7.90 -15.32
N GLU A 235 -19.06 -7.87 -14.03
CA GLU A 235 -17.72 -7.53 -13.54
C GLU A 235 -16.71 -8.65 -13.77
N HIS A 236 -15.42 -8.32 -13.66
CA HIS A 236 -14.37 -9.33 -13.62
C HIS A 236 -14.42 -10.11 -12.29
N LYS A 237 -14.17 -11.42 -12.30
CA LYS A 237 -14.27 -12.28 -11.10
C LYS A 237 -13.41 -11.81 -9.91
N ALA A 238 -12.25 -11.22 -10.20
CA ALA A 238 -11.35 -10.68 -9.18
C ALA A 238 -11.70 -9.24 -8.74
N ALA A 239 -12.66 -8.59 -9.40
CA ALA A 239 -13.06 -7.22 -9.08
C ALA A 239 -13.74 -7.16 -7.71
N GLN A 240 -14.69 -8.07 -7.45
CA GLN A 240 -15.46 -8.16 -6.19
C GLN A 240 -16.06 -6.79 -5.81
N ILE A 241 -16.66 -6.10 -6.78
CA ILE A 241 -17.17 -4.73 -6.63
C ILE A 241 -18.13 -4.65 -5.44
N LEU A 242 -17.91 -3.65 -4.60
CA LEU A 242 -18.74 -3.39 -3.44
C LEU A 242 -20.05 -2.76 -3.88
N ARG A 243 -21.14 -3.23 -3.30
CA ARG A 243 -22.50 -2.77 -3.57
C ARG A 243 -23.05 -2.07 -2.34
N VAL A 244 -23.45 -0.82 -2.49
CA VAL A 244 -23.95 0.01 -1.39
C VAL A 244 -25.34 0.51 -1.75
N ALA A 245 -26.30 0.40 -0.84
CA ALA A 245 -27.63 0.95 -1.05
C ALA A 245 -27.56 2.49 -1.08
N ASP A 246 -28.04 3.08 -2.17
CA ASP A 246 -28.05 4.51 -2.41
C ASP A 246 -29.49 5.03 -2.46
N TYR A 247 -29.82 5.92 -1.51
CA TYR A 247 -31.13 6.57 -1.36
C TYR A 247 -31.10 8.05 -1.75
N THR A 248 -30.01 8.53 -2.34
CA THR A 248 -29.86 9.92 -2.76
C THR A 248 -30.82 10.27 -3.90
N HIS A 249 -31.13 11.57 -4.03
CA HIS A 249 -32.04 12.10 -5.06
C HIS A 249 -33.45 11.47 -5.08
N GLY A 250 -33.88 10.83 -3.99
CA GLY A 250 -35.21 10.22 -3.87
C GLY A 250 -35.39 8.94 -4.70
N MET A 251 -34.28 8.32 -5.13
CA MET A 251 -34.28 7.06 -5.87
C MET A 251 -33.69 5.94 -4.99
N VAL A 252 -34.10 4.70 -5.23
CA VAL A 252 -33.45 3.51 -4.64
C VAL A 252 -32.55 2.91 -5.72
N ARG A 253 -31.24 3.04 -5.54
CA ARG A 253 -30.23 2.50 -6.46
C ARG A 253 -29.21 1.68 -5.67
N VAL A 254 -28.41 0.91 -6.40
CA VAL A 254 -27.25 0.22 -5.82
C VAL A 254 -26.00 0.88 -6.38
N GLU A 255 -25.34 1.68 -5.56
CA GLU A 255 -24.02 2.24 -5.87
C GLU A 255 -23.00 1.10 -5.96
N VAL A 256 -22.11 1.20 -6.93
CA VAL A 256 -20.96 0.31 -7.08
C VAL A 256 -19.65 1.04 -6.83
N LYS A 257 -18.81 0.45 -5.97
CA LYS A 257 -17.50 0.98 -5.58
C LYS A 257 -16.38 -0.04 -5.80
N CYS A 258 -15.17 0.47 -6.02
CA CYS A 258 -13.98 -0.38 -6.09
C CYS A 258 -13.69 -1.00 -4.71
N SER A 259 -13.57 -2.32 -4.66
CA SER A 259 -13.29 -3.08 -3.44
C SER A 259 -11.92 -2.84 -2.82
N LYS A 260 -10.98 -2.25 -3.58
CA LYS A 260 -9.60 -2.01 -3.14
C LYS A 260 -9.35 -0.62 -2.58
N CYS A 261 -10.10 0.39 -3.00
CA CYS A 261 -9.83 1.78 -2.63
C CYS A 261 -11.09 2.63 -2.35
N ASP A 262 -12.26 1.98 -2.30
CA ASP A 262 -13.57 2.60 -2.10
C ASP A 262 -13.95 3.67 -3.14
N ALA A 263 -13.26 3.72 -4.28
CA ALA A 263 -13.57 4.66 -5.35
C ALA A 263 -14.99 4.42 -5.88
N HIS A 264 -15.82 5.46 -5.90
CA HIS A 264 -17.11 5.42 -6.57
C HIS A 264 -16.94 5.16 -8.07
N LEU A 265 -17.67 4.18 -8.58
CA LEU A 265 -17.63 3.79 -10.00
C LEU A 265 -18.91 4.24 -10.72
N GLY A 266 -20.07 4.04 -10.10
CA GLY A 266 -21.38 4.32 -10.68
C GLY A 266 -22.47 3.53 -9.97
N HIS A 267 -23.40 2.95 -10.73
CA HIS A 267 -24.52 2.18 -10.20
C HIS A 267 -24.76 0.88 -10.99
N VAL A 268 -25.39 -0.11 -10.36
CA VAL A 268 -25.87 -1.34 -11.00
C VAL A 268 -27.40 -1.39 -11.01
N PHE A 269 -27.97 -1.88 -12.11
CA PHE A 269 -29.41 -1.98 -12.37
C PHE A 269 -29.77 -3.39 -12.86
N GLU A 270 -31.03 -3.81 -12.72
CA GLU A 270 -31.54 -5.14 -13.15
C GLU A 270 -32.19 -5.12 -14.55
N ASP A 271 -31.82 -4.16 -15.39
CA ASP A 271 -32.36 -3.93 -16.74
C ASP A 271 -31.37 -4.28 -17.86
N GLY A 272 -30.38 -5.12 -17.55
CA GLY A 272 -29.37 -5.59 -18.49
C GLY A 272 -29.78 -6.83 -19.30
N PRO A 273 -28.86 -7.36 -20.15
CA PRO A 273 -29.10 -8.54 -20.97
C PRO A 273 -29.39 -9.78 -20.13
N ARG A 274 -30.57 -10.39 -20.31
CA ARG A 274 -31.02 -11.57 -19.55
C ARG A 274 -30.11 -12.79 -19.74
N GLU A 275 -29.52 -12.95 -20.91
CA GLU A 275 -28.58 -14.03 -21.22
C GLU A 275 -27.29 -14.00 -20.39
N HIS A 276 -27.00 -12.86 -19.75
CA HIS A 276 -25.83 -12.65 -18.90
C HIS A 276 -26.18 -12.38 -17.42
N GLY A 277 -27.40 -12.73 -17.00
CA GLY A 277 -27.87 -12.55 -15.62
C GLY A 277 -28.74 -11.32 -15.39
N GLY A 278 -28.93 -10.47 -16.40
CA GLY A 278 -29.88 -9.34 -16.35
C GLY A 278 -29.36 -8.09 -15.66
N GLU A 279 -28.11 -8.04 -15.23
CA GLU A 279 -27.52 -6.85 -14.61
C GLU A 279 -26.93 -5.89 -15.64
N ARG A 280 -26.96 -4.60 -15.32
CA ARG A 280 -26.29 -3.52 -16.04
C ARG A 280 -25.49 -2.68 -15.07
N TYR A 281 -24.18 -2.81 -15.13
CA TYR A 281 -23.23 -1.92 -14.47
C TYR A 281 -23.09 -0.66 -15.31
N CYS A 282 -23.62 0.45 -14.82
CA CYS A 282 -23.58 1.77 -15.44
C CYS A 282 -22.47 2.58 -14.78
N ILE A 283 -21.31 2.65 -15.43
CA ILE A 283 -20.06 3.10 -14.82
C ILE A 283 -19.60 4.40 -15.46
N ASN A 284 -19.15 5.36 -14.65
CA ASN A 284 -18.54 6.58 -15.17
C ASN A 284 -17.22 6.26 -15.88
N SER A 285 -17.01 6.81 -17.09
CA SER A 285 -15.74 6.72 -17.81
C SER A 285 -14.61 7.34 -16.98
N ALA A 286 -14.89 8.44 -16.28
CA ALA A 286 -13.96 9.08 -15.36
C ALA A 286 -13.55 8.20 -14.16
N ALA A 287 -14.21 7.07 -13.89
CA ALA A 287 -13.77 6.12 -12.87
C ALA A 287 -12.83 5.03 -13.42
N LEU A 288 -12.60 5.02 -14.74
CA LEU A 288 -11.91 3.94 -15.44
C LEU A 288 -10.63 4.42 -16.13
N ILE A 289 -9.68 3.50 -16.27
CA ILE A 289 -8.58 3.57 -17.24
C ILE A 289 -8.56 2.30 -18.07
N PHE A 290 -8.40 2.43 -19.38
CA PHE A 290 -8.39 1.30 -20.32
C PHE A 290 -6.97 0.90 -20.70
N LYS A 291 -6.72 -0.41 -20.82
CA LYS A 291 -5.52 -0.96 -21.45
C LYS A 291 -5.93 -1.95 -22.54
N GLU A 292 -5.44 -1.74 -23.74
CA GLU A 292 -5.64 -2.63 -24.88
C GLU A 292 -4.93 -3.98 -24.63
N GLU A 293 -5.51 -5.05 -25.19
CA GLU A 293 -4.96 -6.42 -25.15
C GLU A 293 -3.91 -6.66 -26.23
#